data_AF-A0AAJ1J956-F1
#
_entry.id   AF-A0AAJ1J956-F1
#
_cell.length_a   1.000
_cell.length_b   1.000
_cell.length_c   1.000
_cell.angle_alpha   90.00
_cell.angle_beta   90.00
_cell.angle_gamma   90.00
#
_symmetry.space_group_name_H-M   'P 1'
#
loop_
_entity.id
_entity.type
_entity.pdbx_description
1 polymer ?
#
loop_
_entity_poly.entity_id
_entity_poly.type
_entity_poly.pdbx_seq_one_letter_code
_entity_poly.pdbx_strand_id
1 'polypeptide(L)'
;MLMFSVNELSEFLCSIDKYIGSQIVRAALRILILTGVRPRELRKVEWFEINLDKAAWKISAEKMKMRCPYIVLLPEQTINLLRKIHLI
;
A
#
# COMPACT_ATOMS: atom_id res chain seq x y z
N MET A 1 -1.03 -12.54 3.49
CA MET A 1 -1.03 -12.21 4.93
C MET A 1 0.37 -12.52 5.43
N LEU A 2 1.06 -11.54 5.99
CA LEU A 2 2.41 -11.75 6.51
C LEU A 2 2.27 -12.42 7.88
N MET A 3 2.80 -13.64 8.03
CA MET A 3 2.84 -14.35 9.31
C MET A 3 4.10 -13.90 10.04
N PHE A 4 3.98 -12.87 10.88
CA PHE A 4 5.04 -12.41 11.76
C PHE A 4 4.62 -12.62 13.21
N SER A 5 5.57 -13.02 14.06
CA SER A 5 5.46 -12.80 15.49
C SER A 5 5.55 -11.29 15.81
N VAL A 6 5.11 -10.88 17.01
CA VAL A 6 5.11 -9.47 17.42
C VAL A 6 6.52 -8.85 17.35
N ASN A 7 7.55 -9.65 17.69
CA ASN A 7 8.95 -9.21 17.67
C ASN A 7 9.44 -9.02 16.24
N GLU A 8 9.20 -9.99 15.36
CA GLU A 8 9.60 -9.92 13.95
C GLU A 8 8.91 -8.77 13.22
N LEU A 9 7.63 -8.50 13.53
CA LEU A 9 6.93 -7.35 12.97
C LEU A 9 7.58 -6.03 13.39
N SER A 10 7.93 -5.90 14.67
CA SER A 10 8.56 -4.70 15.21
C SER A 10 9.93 -4.45 14.58
N GLU A 11 10.76 -5.50 14.47
CA GLU A 11 12.06 -5.44 13.80
C GLU A 11 11.93 -5.07 12.32
N PHE A 12 10.96 -5.67 11.62
CA PHE A 12 10.69 -5.38 10.22
C PHE A 12 10.28 -3.92 10.01
N LEU A 13 9.34 -3.40 10.81
CA LEU A 13 8.95 -1.99 10.73
C LEU A 13 10.13 -1.05 11.00
N CYS A 14 10.98 -1.37 11.97
CA CYS A 14 12.18 -0.59 12.25
C CYS A 14 13.17 -0.61 11.07
N SER A 15 13.31 -1.76 10.40
CA SER A 15 14.16 -1.90 9.21
C SER A 15 13.67 -1.06 8.03
N ILE A 16 12.35 -0.97 7.83
CA ILE A 16 11.72 -0.14 6.80
C ILE A 16 12.04 1.34 7.06
N ASP A 17 12.00 1.76 8.31
CA ASP A 17 12.24 3.15 8.69
C ASP A 17 13.70 3.57 8.50
N LYS A 18 14.62 2.64 8.79
CA LYS A 18 16.07 2.81 8.57
C LYS A 18 16.49 2.67 7.10
N TYR A 19 15.60 2.26 6.20
CA TYR A 19 15.94 2.11 4.78
C TYR A 19 16.18 3.49 4.13
N ILE A 20 17.44 3.75 3.76
CA ILE A 20 17.92 5.02 3.17
C ILE A 20 17.78 5.04 1.64
N GLY A 21 17.36 3.92 1.03
CA GLY A 21 17.21 3.82 -0.41
C GLY A 21 15.99 4.57 -0.96
N SER A 22 15.27 3.94 -1.89
CA SER A 22 14.12 4.59 -2.55
C SER A 22 13.00 4.93 -1.56
N GLN A 23 12.64 6.23 -1.50
CA GLN A 23 11.50 6.70 -0.72
C GLN A 23 10.19 6.06 -1.18
N ILE A 24 10.05 5.79 -2.48
CA ILE A 24 8.90 5.12 -3.08
C ILE A 24 8.79 3.69 -2.56
N VAL A 25 9.90 2.95 -2.51
CA VAL A 25 9.92 1.56 -1.98
C VAL A 25 9.50 1.54 -0.51
N ARG A 26 10.04 2.46 0.30
CA ARG A 26 9.66 2.58 1.72
C ARG A 26 8.18 2.90 1.91
N ALA A 27 7.63 3.83 1.14
CA ALA A 27 6.22 4.16 1.18
C ALA A 27 5.34 2.97 0.73
N ALA A 28 5.72 2.29 -0.35
CA ALA A 28 5.00 1.12 -0.86
C ALA A 28 4.93 -0.01 0.18
N LEU A 29 6.05 -0.30 0.87
CA LEU A 29 6.07 -1.30 1.95
C LEU A 29 5.11 -0.95 3.09
N ARG A 30 5.11 0.32 3.53
CA ARG A 30 4.15 0.78 4.56
C ARG A 30 2.70 0.67 4.09
N ILE A 31 2.41 1.04 2.84
CA ILE A 31 1.06 0.93 2.26
C ILE A 31 0.61 -0.54 2.24
N LEU A 32 1.48 -1.48 1.88
CA LEU A 32 1.17 -2.92 1.90
C LEU A 32 0.79 -3.41 3.30
N ILE A 33 1.48 -2.95 4.34
CA ILE A 33 1.19 -3.33 5.73
C ILE A 33 -0.15 -2.74 6.18
N LEU A 34 -0.43 -1.48 5.85
CA LEU A 34 -1.64 -0.78 6.28
C LEU A 34 -2.91 -1.25 5.55
N THR A 35 -2.79 -1.64 4.29
CA THR A 35 -3.95 -1.97 3.44
C THR A 35 -4.11 -3.47 3.17
N GLY A 36 -3.06 -4.27 3.36
CA GLY A 36 -3.07 -5.71 3.12
C GLY A 36 -3.22 -6.12 1.64
N VAL A 37 -3.17 -5.16 0.70
CA VAL A 37 -3.26 -5.44 -0.74
C VAL A 37 -2.08 -6.28 -1.22
N ARG A 38 -2.24 -6.95 -2.36
CA ARG A 38 -1.14 -7.75 -2.91
C ARG A 38 -0.06 -6.82 -3.48
N PRO A 39 1.24 -7.17 -3.34
CA PRO A 39 2.33 -6.39 -3.95
C PRO A 39 2.20 -6.21 -5.47
N ARG A 40 1.58 -7.18 -6.16
CA ARG A 40 1.29 -7.09 -7.60
C ARG A 40 0.22 -6.03 -7.93
N GLU A 41 -0.79 -5.90 -7.08
CA GLU A 41 -1.88 -4.93 -7.25
C GLU A 41 -1.34 -3.51 -7.02
N LEU A 42 -0.57 -3.30 -5.94
CA LEU A 42 0.04 -2.01 -5.64
C LEU A 42 1.04 -1.54 -6.71
N ARG A 43 1.83 -2.45 -7.30
CA ARG A 43 2.78 -2.07 -8.37
C ARG A 43 2.11 -1.72 -9.69
N LYS A 44 0.88 -2.17 -9.92
CA LYS A 44 0.12 -1.95 -11.16
C LYS A 44 -1.01 -0.95 -10.99
N VAL A 45 -1.07 -0.29 -9.83
CA VAL A 45 -2.08 0.73 -9.58
C VAL A 45 -1.82 1.92 -10.46
N GLU A 46 -2.88 2.49 -10.99
CA GLU A 46 -2.85 3.77 -11.67
C GLU A 46 -3.52 4.82 -10.81
N TRP A 47 -3.04 6.06 -10.86
CA TRP A 47 -3.52 7.13 -9.98
C TRP A 47 -5.03 7.37 -10.09
N PHE A 48 -5.63 7.17 -11.26
CA PHE A 48 -7.08 7.31 -11.44
C PHE A 48 -7.92 6.25 -10.70
N GLU A 49 -7.32 5.12 -10.32
CA GLU A 49 -7.98 4.08 -9.52
C GLU A 49 -8.08 4.46 -8.03
N ILE A 50 -7.29 5.44 -7.59
CA ILE A 50 -7.20 5.91 -6.21
C ILE A 50 -8.00 7.20 -6.06
N ASN A 51 -9.04 7.18 -5.23
CA ASN A 51 -9.77 8.37 -4.84
C ASN A 51 -9.36 8.78 -3.41
N LEU A 52 -8.47 9.78 -3.32
CA LEU A 52 -7.96 10.26 -2.04
C LEU A 52 -9.03 11.03 -1.23
N ASP A 53 -9.98 11.70 -1.89
CA ASP A 53 -11.06 12.45 -1.22
C ASP A 53 -12.08 11.51 -0.55
N LYS A 54 -12.37 10.40 -1.20
CA LYS A 54 -13.27 9.35 -0.70
C LYS A 54 -12.54 8.28 0.12
N ALA A 55 -11.24 8.44 0.36
CA ALA A 55 -10.41 7.47 1.08
C ALA A 55 -10.57 6.04 0.53
N ALA A 56 -10.65 5.88 -0.79
CA ALA A 56 -11.00 4.61 -1.42
C ALA A 56 -10.14 4.34 -2.65
N TRP A 57 -9.65 3.11 -2.76
CA TRP A 57 -8.95 2.62 -3.95
C TRP A 57 -9.75 1.47 -4.56
N LYS A 58 -10.16 1.64 -5.81
CA LYS A 58 -10.91 0.64 -6.58
C LYS A 58 -9.94 -0.20 -7.41
N ILE A 59 -9.90 -1.51 -7.19
CA ILE A 59 -9.08 -2.42 -7.99
C ILE A 59 -9.99 -3.08 -9.03
N SER A 60 -9.68 -2.86 -10.31
CA SER A 60 -10.44 -3.44 -11.42
C SER A 60 -10.37 -4.98 -11.41
N ALA A 61 -11.47 -5.61 -11.82
CA ALA A 61 -11.61 -7.06 -11.92
C ALA A 61 -10.53 -7.70 -12.80
N GLU A 62 -10.06 -7.01 -13.82
CA GLU A 62 -9.01 -7.48 -14.76
C GLU A 62 -7.66 -7.72 -14.07
N LYS A 63 -7.39 -6.98 -12.99
CA LYS A 63 -6.15 -7.10 -12.20
C LYS A 63 -6.24 -8.22 -11.17
N MET A 64 -7.42 -8.81 -10.94
CA MET A 64 -7.67 -9.84 -9.93
C MET A 64 -7.83 -11.26 -10.48
N LYS A 65 -7.27 -12.22 -9.74
CA LYS A 65 -7.34 -13.65 -10.07
C LYS A 65 -8.79 -14.19 -10.14
N MET A 66 -9.69 -13.64 -9.32
CA MET A 66 -11.10 -14.07 -9.23
C MET A 66 -12.06 -13.20 -10.05
N ARG A 67 -11.56 -12.22 -10.83
CA ARG A 67 -12.38 -11.26 -11.61
C ARG A 67 -13.50 -10.56 -10.82
N CYS A 68 -13.31 -10.35 -9.52
CA CYS A 68 -14.26 -9.65 -8.66
C CYS A 68 -13.67 -8.29 -8.31
N PRO A 69 -14.26 -7.16 -8.72
CA PRO A 69 -13.75 -5.85 -8.31
C PRO A 69 -13.92 -5.67 -6.80
N TYR A 70 -12.91 -5.09 -6.15
CA TYR A 70 -13.00 -4.79 -4.72
C TYR A 70 -12.47 -3.39 -4.41
N ILE A 71 -12.96 -2.85 -3.30
CA ILE A 71 -12.60 -1.52 -2.81
C ILE A 71 -11.72 -1.71 -1.57
N VAL A 72 -10.55 -1.10 -1.61
CA VAL A 72 -9.63 -0.99 -0.49
C VAL A 72 -9.90 0.34 0.20
N LEU A 73 -10.21 0.31 1.48
CA LEU A 73 -10.34 1.52 2.30
C LEU A 73 -8.94 2.04 2.65
N LEU A 74 -8.73 3.33 2.46
CA LEU A 74 -7.44 3.98 2.68
C LEU A 74 -7.48 4.69 4.04
N PRO A 75 -6.78 4.19 5.06
CA PRO A 75 -6.64 4.93 6.31
C PRO A 75 -5.83 6.22 6.05
N GLU A 76 -5.99 7.21 6.93
CA GLU A 76 -5.35 8.52 6.81
C GLU A 76 -3.82 8.43 6.62
N GLN A 77 -3.18 7.48 7.31
CA GLN A 77 -1.75 7.21 7.19
C GLN A 77 -1.36 6.82 5.75
N THR A 78 -2.17 5.99 5.09
CA THR A 78 -1.99 5.59 3.69
C THR A 78 -2.20 6.77 2.75
N ILE A 79 -3.22 7.60 3.00
CA ILE A 79 -3.48 8.82 2.20
C ILE A 79 -2.29 9.77 2.27
N ASN A 80 -1.75 9.99 3.47
CA ASN A 80 -0.58 10.85 3.67
C ASN A 80 0.67 10.31 2.96
N LEU A 81 0.88 8.98 2.96
CA LEU A 81 1.96 8.35 2.20
C LEU A 81 1.77 8.49 0.69
N LEU A 82 0.55 8.26 0.19
CA LEU A 82 0.21 8.39 -1.23
C LEU A 82 0.40 9.84 -1.71
N ARG A 83 -0.03 10.84 -0.93
CA ARG A 83 0.20 12.25 -1.24
C ARG A 83 1.69 12.59 -1.31
N LYS A 84 2.50 12.09 -0.36
CA LYS A 84 3.95 12.31 -0.36
C LYS A 84 4.62 11.79 -1.62
N ILE A 85 4.26 10.60 -2.09
CA ILE A 85 4.88 10.02 -3.30
C ILE A 85 4.29 10.57 -4.60
N HIS A 86 3.11 11.20 -4.59
CA HIS A 86 2.54 11.87 -5.76
C HIS A 86 3.21 13.21 -6.05
N LEU A 87 3.79 13.84 -5.03
CA LEU A 87 4.48 15.13 -5.13
C LEU A 87 5.96 15.02 -5.55
N ILE A 88 6.47 13.78 -5.71
CA ILE A 88 7.83 13.48 -6.19
C ILE A 88 7.77 13.26 -7.70
#